data_AF-A0A7G1NE93-F1
#
_entry.id   AF-A0A7G1NE93-F1
#
_cell.length_a   1.000
_cell.length_b   1.000
_cell.length_c   1.000
_cell.angle_alpha   90.00
_cell.angle_beta   90.00
_cell.angle_gamma   90.00
#
_symmetry.space_group_name_H-M   'P 1'
#
loop_
_entity.id
_entity.type
_entity.pdbx_description
1 polymer ?
#
loop_
_entity_poly.entity_id
_entity_poly.type
_entity_poly.pdbx_seq_one_letter_code
_entity_poly.pdbx_strand_id
1 'polypeptide(L)'
;MARAHKPDVAVLDLQMPGADGVKVATSLRTELPGCKVLIVTSHGRPGHLKRALAAGVRGFVPKTVSAQRLAELIRTVHAGNRYVDPELAADAIAAGDSPLTAREAEVLELAADGAPVAEIAERAALSQGTVRNYLSSAVSKLGAENRHAAVRLARERGWV
;
A
#
# COMPACT_ATOMS: atom_id res chain seq x y z
N MET A 1 -2.08 -10.90 -16.92
CA MET A 1 -1.36 -12.19 -16.76
C MET A 1 -1.99 -13.13 -15.73
N ALA A 2 -2.22 -12.70 -14.48
CA ALA A 2 -2.76 -13.59 -13.44
C ALA A 2 -4.12 -14.23 -13.81
N ARG A 3 -5.08 -13.45 -14.34
CA ARG A 3 -6.37 -13.99 -14.82
C ARG A 3 -6.24 -15.09 -15.89
N ALA A 4 -5.25 -14.94 -16.77
CA ALA A 4 -5.02 -15.88 -17.86
C ALA A 4 -4.36 -17.19 -17.38
N HIS A 5 -3.48 -17.11 -16.37
CA HIS A 5 -2.68 -18.26 -15.92
C HIS A 5 -3.15 -18.89 -14.59
N LYS A 6 -4.05 -18.20 -13.85
CA LYS A 6 -4.61 -18.63 -12.56
C LYS A 6 -3.56 -19.24 -11.62
N PRO A 7 -2.47 -18.51 -11.30
CA PRO A 7 -1.39 -19.08 -10.50
C PRO A 7 -1.83 -19.33 -9.05
N ASP A 8 -1.28 -20.37 -8.42
CA ASP A 8 -1.50 -20.63 -6.99
C ASP A 8 -0.85 -19.56 -6.09
N VAL A 9 0.28 -19.00 -6.55
CA VAL A 9 0.98 -17.90 -5.89
C VAL A 9 1.37 -16.84 -6.91
N ALA A 10 0.92 -15.61 -6.68
CA ALA A 10 1.38 -14.42 -7.40
C ALA A 10 2.47 -13.72 -6.58
N VAL A 11 3.66 -13.58 -7.18
CA VAL A 11 4.75 -12.76 -6.64
C VAL A 11 4.65 -11.38 -7.27
N LEU A 12 4.41 -10.35 -6.46
CA LEU A 12 4.19 -8.99 -6.92
C LEU A 12 5.27 -8.06 -6.38
N ASP A 13 5.72 -7.13 -7.22
CA ASP A 13 6.42 -5.96 -6.71
C ASP A 13 5.41 -5.02 -6.05
N LEU A 14 5.82 -4.39 -4.95
CA LEU A 14 5.02 -3.36 -4.31
C LEU A 14 4.94 -2.10 -5.19
N GLN A 15 6.06 -1.69 -5.81
CA GLN A 15 6.14 -0.48 -6.60
C GLN A 15 6.15 -0.82 -8.08
N MET A 16 4.98 -0.77 -8.74
CA MET A 16 4.87 -0.97 -10.19
C MET A 16 4.33 0.29 -10.88
N PRO A 17 4.76 0.58 -12.12
CA PRO A 17 4.15 1.64 -12.93
C PRO A 17 2.64 1.40 -13.10
N GLY A 18 1.82 2.42 -12.84
CA GLY A 18 0.37 2.41 -13.07
C GLY A 18 -0.48 1.77 -11.97
N ALA A 19 0.01 0.75 -11.24
CA ALA A 19 -0.73 0.13 -10.14
C ALA A 19 0.19 -0.29 -8.99
N ASP A 20 -0.11 0.20 -7.78
CA ASP A 20 0.50 -0.27 -6.53
C ASP A 20 0.22 -1.78 -6.34
N GLY A 21 1.24 -2.56 -5.96
CA GLY A 21 1.13 -3.98 -5.68
C GLY A 21 0.04 -4.32 -4.65
N VAL A 22 -0.27 -3.42 -3.72
CA VAL A 22 -1.40 -3.58 -2.79
C VAL A 22 -2.74 -3.51 -3.51
N LYS A 23 -2.90 -2.59 -4.47
CA LYS A 23 -4.14 -2.48 -5.27
C LYS A 23 -4.32 -3.73 -6.12
N VAL A 24 -3.25 -4.22 -6.75
CA VAL A 24 -3.27 -5.48 -7.51
C VAL A 24 -3.63 -6.66 -6.60
N ALA A 25 -3.04 -6.76 -5.41
CA ALA A 25 -3.37 -7.80 -4.44
C ALA A 25 -4.86 -7.77 -4.04
N THR A 26 -5.43 -6.57 -3.87
CA THR A 26 -6.84 -6.38 -3.55
C THR A 26 -7.74 -6.88 -4.68
N SER A 27 -7.42 -6.54 -5.93
CA SER A 27 -8.16 -7.05 -7.09
C SER A 27 -8.05 -8.58 -7.23
N LEU A 28 -6.84 -9.14 -7.05
CA LEU A 28 -6.62 -10.59 -7.13
C LEU A 28 -7.41 -11.34 -6.06
N ARG A 29 -7.53 -10.80 -4.84
CA ARG A 29 -8.33 -11.42 -3.78
C ARG A 29 -9.79 -11.59 -4.18
N THR A 30 -10.35 -10.63 -4.91
CA THR A 30 -11.75 -10.66 -5.36
C THR A 30 -11.93 -11.54 -6.60
N GLU A 31 -11.00 -11.47 -7.55
CA GLU A 31 -11.14 -12.11 -8.86
C GLU A 31 -10.60 -13.54 -8.92
N LEU A 32 -9.59 -13.85 -8.09
CA LEU A 32 -8.91 -15.13 -8.01
C LEU A 32 -8.69 -15.51 -6.53
N PRO A 33 -9.74 -15.83 -5.76
CA PRO A 33 -9.63 -16.07 -4.32
C PRO A 33 -8.72 -17.25 -3.93
N GLY A 34 -8.44 -18.18 -4.87
CA GLY A 34 -7.46 -19.26 -4.68
C GLY A 34 -6.00 -18.83 -4.86
N CYS A 35 -5.75 -17.69 -5.50
CA CYS A 35 -4.42 -17.16 -5.74
C CYS A 35 -3.89 -16.46 -4.49
N LYS A 36 -2.80 -16.99 -3.93
CA LYS A 36 -2.13 -16.40 -2.77
C LYS A 36 -1.15 -15.33 -3.23
N VAL A 37 -1.03 -14.23 -2.50
CA VAL A 37 -0.15 -13.12 -2.89
C VAL A 37 1.06 -13.04 -1.96
N LEU A 38 2.24 -12.94 -2.56
CA LEU A 38 3.50 -12.61 -1.90
C LEU A 38 4.05 -11.31 -2.52
N ILE A 39 4.33 -10.32 -1.69
CA ILE A 39 4.90 -9.05 -2.11
C ILE A 39 6.41 -9.05 -1.85
N VAL A 40 7.18 -8.65 -2.88
CA VAL A 40 8.61 -8.32 -2.79
C VAL A 40 8.76 -6.79 -2.86
N THR A 41 9.57 -6.18 -1.99
CA THR A 41 9.80 -4.72 -2.00
C THR A 41 11.27 -4.36 -1.76
N SER A 42 11.77 -3.31 -2.40
CA SER A 42 13.11 -2.76 -2.11
C SER A 42 13.11 -1.90 -0.84
N HIS A 43 11.97 -1.27 -0.52
CA HIS A 43 11.80 -0.42 0.65
C HIS A 43 10.47 -0.76 1.32
N GLY A 44 10.51 -1.58 2.37
CA GLY A 44 9.34 -1.93 3.15
C GLY A 44 8.96 -0.84 4.13
N ARG A 45 8.53 0.33 3.62
CA ARG A 45 8.04 1.40 4.48
C ARG A 45 6.93 0.88 5.40
N PRO A 46 6.94 1.23 6.69
CA PRO A 46 6.01 0.73 7.70
C PRO A 46 4.53 0.66 7.29
N GLY A 47 4.01 1.72 6.66
CA GLY A 47 2.60 1.77 6.25
C GLY A 47 2.24 0.78 5.13
N HIS A 48 3.21 0.36 4.31
CA HIS A 48 2.96 -0.58 3.23
C HIS A 48 2.67 -2.00 3.74
N LEU A 49 3.37 -2.45 4.79
CA LEU A 49 3.13 -3.78 5.35
C LEU A 49 1.69 -3.89 5.88
N LYS A 50 1.24 -2.91 6.67
CA LYS A 50 -0.12 -2.91 7.23
C LYS A 50 -1.18 -2.93 6.12
N ARG A 51 -1.02 -2.09 5.09
CA ARG A 51 -1.91 -2.06 3.93
C ARG A 51 -1.90 -3.39 3.16
N ALA A 52 -0.74 -4.00 2.95
CA ALA A 52 -0.62 -5.30 2.29
C ALA A 52 -1.34 -6.41 3.07
N LEU A 53 -1.17 -6.45 4.40
CA LEU A 53 -1.84 -7.42 5.26
C LEU A 53 -3.37 -7.23 5.23
N ALA A 54 -3.87 -5.99 5.26
CA ALA A 54 -5.29 -5.68 5.11
C ALA A 54 -5.85 -6.08 3.74
N ALA A 55 -5.03 -5.99 2.68
CA ALA A 55 -5.35 -6.48 1.34
C ALA A 55 -5.34 -8.02 1.25
N GLY A 56 -4.92 -8.74 2.30
CA GLY A 56 -4.95 -10.21 2.35
C GLY A 56 -3.67 -10.89 1.89
N VAL A 57 -2.60 -10.12 1.65
CA VAL A 57 -1.27 -10.63 1.29
C VAL A 57 -0.79 -11.64 2.34
N ARG A 58 -0.19 -12.73 1.87
CA ARG A 58 0.30 -13.84 2.70
C ARG A 58 1.81 -13.83 2.88
N GLY A 59 2.55 -13.20 1.97
CA GLY A 59 4.00 -13.03 2.05
C GLY A 59 4.41 -11.57 1.92
N PHE A 60 5.31 -11.06 2.75
CA PHE A 60 5.92 -9.73 2.59
C PHE A 60 7.42 -9.80 2.88
N VAL A 61 8.23 -9.60 1.84
CA VAL A 61 9.68 -9.87 1.89
C VAL A 61 10.49 -8.75 1.21
N PRO A 62 11.72 -8.51 1.65
CA PRO A 62 12.61 -7.60 0.95
C PRO A 62 13.13 -8.22 -0.36
N LYS A 63 13.39 -7.39 -1.38
CA LYS A 63 14.00 -7.81 -2.66
C LYS A 63 15.45 -8.27 -2.52
N THR A 64 16.09 -8.01 -1.38
CA THR A 64 17.45 -8.44 -1.06
C THR A 64 17.54 -9.92 -0.66
N VAL A 65 16.39 -10.60 -0.48
CA VAL A 65 16.35 -12.02 -0.16
C VAL A 65 16.96 -12.85 -1.30
N SER A 66 17.74 -13.88 -0.96
CA SER A 66 18.33 -14.76 -1.97
C SER A 66 17.25 -15.52 -2.76
N ALA A 67 17.54 -15.88 -4.01
CA ALA A 67 16.59 -16.62 -4.86
C ALA A 67 16.17 -17.96 -4.23
N GLN A 68 17.09 -18.66 -3.58
CA GLN A 68 16.80 -19.91 -2.87
C GLN A 68 15.79 -19.68 -1.74
N ARG A 69 16.03 -18.63 -0.94
CA ARG A 69 15.13 -18.27 0.16
C ARG A 69 13.78 -17.80 -0.35
N LEU A 70 13.73 -17.00 -1.42
CA LEU A 70 12.47 -16.62 -2.06
C LEU A 70 11.65 -17.85 -2.50
N ALA A 71 12.31 -18.86 -3.09
CA ALA A 71 11.64 -20.09 -3.50
C ALA A 71 11.05 -20.88 -2.31
N GLU A 72 11.73 -20.92 -1.17
CA GLU A 72 11.21 -21.49 0.07
C GLU A 72 9.97 -20.74 0.58
N LEU A 73 9.99 -19.41 0.51
CA LEU A 73 8.90 -18.56 0.96
C LEU A 73 7.67 -18.71 0.05
N ILE A 74 7.88 -18.84 -1.27
CA ILE A 74 6.80 -19.15 -2.22
C ILE A 74 6.14 -20.49 -1.86
N ARG A 75 6.93 -21.54 -1.59
CA ARG A 75 6.40 -22.85 -1.16
C ARG A 75 5.66 -22.78 0.18
N THR A 76 6.16 -21.98 1.11
CA THR A 76 5.54 -21.74 2.42
C THR A 76 4.17 -21.08 2.26
N VAL A 77 4.09 -20.02 1.44
CA VAL A 77 2.82 -19.36 1.12
C VAL A 77 1.89 -20.29 0.37
N HIS A 78 2.40 -21.06 -0.60
CA HIS A 78 1.62 -22.06 -1.34
C HIS A 78 0.93 -23.06 -0.39
N ALA A 79 1.62 -23.51 0.66
CA ALA A 79 1.07 -24.41 1.69
C ALA A 79 0.01 -23.76 2.61
N GLY A 80 -0.28 -22.47 2.44
CA GLY A 80 -1.29 -21.74 3.22
C GLY A 80 -0.73 -20.93 4.39
N ASN A 81 0.58 -21.01 4.64
CA ASN A 81 1.22 -20.26 5.71
C ASN A 81 1.45 -18.80 5.33
N ARG A 82 1.71 -17.97 6.36
CA ARG A 82 2.10 -16.57 6.19
C ARG A 82 3.59 -16.40 6.49
N TYR A 83 4.22 -15.47 5.79
CA TYR A 83 5.57 -15.02 6.11
C TYR A 83 5.66 -13.50 6.00
N VAL A 84 6.14 -12.88 7.06
CA VAL A 84 6.51 -11.46 7.05
C VAL A 84 7.95 -11.41 7.50
N ASP A 85 8.77 -10.67 6.76
CA ASP A 85 10.14 -10.45 7.14
C ASP A 85 10.24 -9.78 8.53
N PRO A 86 11.04 -10.31 9.47
CA PRO A 86 11.10 -9.79 10.83
C PRO A 86 11.52 -8.33 10.94
N GLU A 87 12.44 -7.87 10.09
CA GLU A 87 12.94 -6.48 10.10
C GLU A 87 11.82 -5.54 9.63
N LEU A 88 11.16 -5.90 8.53
CA LEU A 88 10.00 -5.15 8.03
C LEU A 88 8.82 -5.13 9.03
N ALA A 89 8.63 -6.21 9.78
CA ALA A 89 7.62 -6.27 10.84
C ALA A 89 7.98 -5.35 12.01
N ALA A 90 9.24 -5.36 12.45
CA ALA A 90 9.72 -4.50 13.53
C ALA A 90 9.58 -3.01 13.16
N ASP A 91 9.99 -2.63 11.95
CA ASP A 91 9.83 -1.26 11.45
C ASP A 91 8.36 -0.82 11.41
N ALA A 92 7.47 -1.72 10.99
CA ALA A 92 6.03 -1.45 10.95
C ALA A 92 5.39 -1.25 12.33
N ILE A 93 5.89 -1.99 13.33
CA ILE A 93 5.46 -1.83 14.72
C ILE A 93 5.99 -0.51 15.29
N ALA A 94 7.27 -0.22 15.07
CA ALA A 94 7.94 0.98 15.58
C ALA A 94 7.32 2.29 15.03
N ALA A 95 6.85 2.29 13.78
CA ALA A 95 6.30 3.49 13.16
C ALA A 95 4.87 3.86 13.62
N GLY A 96 4.14 2.98 14.30
CA GLY A 96 2.77 3.24 14.74
C GLY A 96 1.73 3.22 13.61
N ASP A 97 0.48 3.56 13.94
CA ASP A 97 -0.63 3.65 12.97
C ASP A 97 -0.65 5.00 12.25
N SER A 98 -1.23 5.02 11.05
CA SER A 98 -1.46 6.28 10.36
C SER A 98 -2.46 7.12 11.16
N PRO A 99 -2.20 8.42 11.38
CA PRO A 99 -3.18 9.32 11.97
C PRO A 99 -4.30 9.67 10.97
N LEU A 100 -4.13 9.34 9.69
CA LEU A 100 -5.07 9.65 8.63
C LEU A 100 -6.21 8.63 8.55
N THR A 101 -7.42 9.13 8.30
CA THR A 101 -8.52 8.27 7.86
C THR A 101 -8.31 7.83 6.41
N ALA A 102 -9.02 6.77 5.99
CA ALA A 102 -8.95 6.30 4.61
C ALA A 102 -9.30 7.39 3.58
N ARG A 103 -10.30 8.24 3.88
CA ARG A 103 -10.70 9.36 3.00
C ARG A 103 -9.69 10.50 3.01
N GLU A 104 -9.07 10.81 4.15
CA GLU A 104 -7.99 11.78 4.21
C GLU A 104 -6.78 11.32 3.39
N ALA A 105 -6.38 10.05 3.54
CA ALA A 105 -5.29 9.45 2.78
C ALA A 105 -5.55 9.46 1.27
N GLU A 106 -6.75 9.05 0.85
CA GLU A 106 -7.17 9.07 -0.56
C GLU A 106 -7.11 10.48 -1.17
N VAL A 107 -7.71 11.47 -0.50
CA VAL A 107 -7.75 12.85 -0.99
C VAL A 107 -6.35 13.48 -1.00
N LEU A 108 -5.52 13.15 0.00
CA LEU A 108 -4.13 13.60 0.06
C LEU A 108 -3.32 13.02 -1.10
N GLU A 109 -3.48 11.74 -1.42
CA GLU A 109 -2.79 11.10 -2.55
C GLU A 109 -3.21 11.68 -3.91
N LEU A 110 -4.50 11.97 -4.10
CA LEU A 110 -5.00 12.66 -5.30
C LEU A 110 -4.40 14.07 -5.46
N ALA A 111 -4.04 14.72 -4.36
CA ALA A 111 -3.41 16.04 -4.37
C ALA A 111 -1.90 16.01 -4.65
N ALA A 112 -1.28 14.82 -4.73
CA ALA A 112 0.16 14.68 -4.76
C ALA A 112 0.84 15.38 -5.94
N ASP A 113 0.21 15.34 -7.11
CA ASP A 113 0.72 15.94 -8.35
C ASP A 113 0.27 17.40 -8.53
N GLY A 114 -0.23 18.02 -7.47
CA GLY A 114 -0.66 19.43 -7.47
C GLY A 114 -2.06 19.67 -8.05
N ALA A 115 -2.85 18.60 -8.26
CA ALA A 115 -4.20 18.69 -8.81
C ALA A 115 -5.06 19.77 -8.09
N PRO A 116 -5.86 20.55 -8.84
CA PRO A 116 -6.75 21.52 -8.26
C PRO A 116 -7.87 20.84 -7.48
N VAL A 117 -8.38 21.51 -6.44
CA VAL A 117 -9.45 20.98 -5.56
C VAL A 117 -10.68 20.52 -6.34
N ALA A 118 -11.02 21.20 -7.44
CA ALA A 118 -12.14 20.83 -8.29
C ALA A 118 -11.95 19.45 -8.95
N GLU A 119 -10.75 19.18 -9.48
CA GLU A 119 -10.43 17.89 -10.10
C GLU A 119 -10.40 16.76 -9.05
N ILE A 120 -9.81 17.03 -7.88
CA ILE A 120 -9.78 16.06 -6.78
C ILE A 120 -11.21 15.72 -6.33
N ALA A 121 -12.09 16.72 -6.24
CA ALA A 121 -13.49 16.55 -5.87
C ALA A 121 -14.24 15.66 -6.86
N GLU A 122 -14.02 15.86 -8.17
CA GLU A 122 -14.59 15.00 -9.20
C GLU A 122 -14.07 13.56 -9.09
N ARG A 123 -12.74 13.38 -9.00
CA ARG A 123 -12.10 12.05 -8.91
C ARG A 123 -12.49 11.27 -7.66
N ALA A 124 -12.71 11.95 -6.54
CA ALA A 124 -13.11 11.33 -5.28
C ALA A 124 -14.64 11.21 -5.10
N ALA A 125 -15.44 11.75 -6.04
CA ALA A 125 -16.89 11.90 -5.92
C ALA A 125 -17.31 12.64 -4.62
N LEU A 126 -16.68 13.79 -4.36
CA LEU A 126 -16.88 14.63 -3.18
C LEU A 126 -17.22 16.08 -3.57
N SER A 127 -17.72 16.88 -2.62
CA SER A 127 -17.80 18.33 -2.81
C SER A 127 -16.42 18.98 -2.65
N GLN A 128 -16.18 20.11 -3.33
CA GLN A 128 -14.93 20.86 -3.14
C GLN A 128 -14.71 21.30 -1.68
N GLY A 129 -15.77 21.62 -0.95
CA GLY A 129 -15.68 21.97 0.48
C GLY A 129 -15.21 20.77 1.31
N THR A 130 -15.75 19.58 1.04
CA THR A 130 -15.33 18.34 1.70
C THR A 130 -13.87 18.00 1.41
N VAL A 131 -13.41 18.17 0.17
CA VAL A 131 -12.00 17.99 -0.21
C VAL A 131 -11.09 18.95 0.56
N ARG A 132 -11.43 20.25 0.64
CA ARG A 132 -10.66 21.23 1.42
C ARG A 132 -10.58 20.83 2.90
N ASN A 133 -11.68 20.35 3.48
CA ASN A 133 -11.73 19.90 4.86
C ASN A 133 -10.84 18.68 5.10
N TYR A 134 -10.89 17.67 4.23
CA TYR A 134 -10.02 16.50 4.35
C TYR A 134 -8.54 16.87 4.19
N LEU A 135 -8.19 17.72 3.21
CA LEU A 135 -6.81 18.20 3.05
C LEU A 135 -6.33 18.98 4.27
N SER A 136 -7.15 19.89 4.80
CA SER A 136 -6.81 20.66 6.00
C SER A 136 -6.64 19.77 7.23
N SER A 137 -7.54 18.80 7.43
CA SER A 137 -7.44 17.85 8.54
C SER A 137 -6.19 16.97 8.42
N ALA A 138 -5.88 16.47 7.22
CA ALA A 138 -4.68 15.68 6.96
C ALA A 138 -3.41 16.48 7.24
N VAL A 139 -3.31 17.71 6.74
CA VAL A 139 -2.17 18.61 7.00
C VAL A 139 -1.97 18.84 8.50
N SER A 140 -3.07 19.10 9.23
CA SER A 140 -3.03 19.32 10.68
C SER A 140 -2.59 18.07 11.45
N LYS A 141 -3.17 16.90 11.15
CA LYS A 141 -2.82 15.61 11.77
C LYS A 141 -1.37 15.22 11.54
N LEU A 142 -0.82 15.58 10.39
CA LEU A 142 0.56 15.30 10.01
C LEU A 142 1.54 16.35 10.54
N GLY A 143 1.06 17.45 11.14
CA GLY A 143 1.91 18.56 11.58
C GLY A 143 2.67 19.22 10.42
N ALA A 144 2.14 19.15 9.20
CA ALA A 144 2.81 19.65 8.01
C ALA A 144 2.50 21.14 7.78
N GLU A 145 3.45 21.86 7.19
CA GLU A 145 3.30 23.28 6.84
C GLU A 145 2.27 23.54 5.72
N ASN A 146 2.12 22.59 4.80
CA ASN A 146 1.22 22.71 3.65
C ASN A 146 0.87 21.32 3.09
N ARG A 147 -0.08 21.28 2.15
CA ARG A 147 -0.53 20.03 1.52
C ARG A 147 0.60 19.25 0.80
N HIS A 148 1.59 19.94 0.22
CA HIS A 148 2.69 19.27 -0.46
C HIS A 148 3.65 18.60 0.54
N ALA A 149 3.97 19.27 1.64
CA ALA A 149 4.73 18.68 2.74
C ALA A 149 3.99 17.49 3.37
N ALA A 150 2.67 17.61 3.55
CA ALA A 150 1.83 16.53 4.05
C ALA A 150 1.88 15.28 3.15
N VAL A 151 1.76 15.46 1.82
CA VAL A 151 1.88 14.35 0.85
C VAL A 151 3.24 13.68 0.95
N ARG A 152 4.34 14.44 0.97
CA ARG A 152 5.70 13.87 1.06
C ARG A 152 5.86 13.03 2.31
N LEU A 153 5.50 13.58 3.47
CA LEU A 153 5.58 12.89 4.76
C LEU A 153 4.71 11.62 4.76
N ALA A 154 3.48 11.70 4.25
CA ALA A 154 2.59 10.56 4.18
C ALA A 154 3.16 9.44 3.29
N ARG A 155 3.74 9.78 2.13
CA ARG A 155 4.41 8.81 1.24
C ARG A 155 5.65 8.20 1.89
N GLU A 156 6.49 9.00 2.55
CA GLU A 156 7.70 8.54 3.26
C GLU A 156 7.36 7.53 4.37
N ARG A 157 6.24 7.75 5.07
CA ARG A 157 5.72 6.84 6.10
C ARG A 157 4.93 5.65 5.52
N GLY A 158 4.61 5.68 4.23
CA GLY A 158 3.79 4.66 3.55
C GLY A 158 2.31 4.72 3.89
N TRP A 159 1.81 5.88 4.33
CA TRP A 159 0.40 6.12 4.68
C TRP A 159 -0.49 6.35 3.46
N VAL A 160 0.09 6.82 2.35
CA VAL A 160 -0.55 6.99 1.03
C VAL A 160 0.27 6.28 -0.04
#